data_AF-A0AB39MGE1-F1
#
_entry.id   AF-A0AB39MGE1-F1
#
_cell.length_a   1.000
_cell.length_b   1.000
_cell.length_c   1.000
_cell.angle_alpha   90.00
_cell.angle_beta   90.00
_cell.angle_gamma   90.00
#
_symmetry.space_group_name_H-M   'P 1'
#
loop_
_entity.id
_entity.type
_entity.pdbx_description
1 polymer ?
#
loop_
_entity_poly.entity_id
_entity_poly.type
_entity_poly.pdbx_seq_one_letter_code
_entity_poly.pdbx_strand_id
1 'polypeptide(L)'
;MGDAADVEIDVPDDVVHWVHAEGPDALLTEAVGAPVRIQGTVIAADEDAVVSIRLGTDVLLVEFATARHPVEQGRPDRPSLGDRIELSVPHIDVCPYSI
;
A
#
# COMPACT_ATOMS: atom_id res chain seq x y z
N MET A 1 -13.55 19.27 18.13
CA MET A 1 -14.05 18.04 17.52
C MET A 1 -13.77 18.21 16.04
N GLY A 2 -12.60 17.77 15.59
CA GLY A 2 -12.28 17.81 14.16
C GLY A 2 -13.00 16.65 13.52
N ASP A 3 -13.79 16.92 12.48
CA ASP A 3 -14.33 15.87 11.64
C ASP A 3 -13.14 15.08 11.09
N ALA A 4 -13.10 13.77 11.38
CA ALA A 4 -12.19 12.88 10.69
C ALA A 4 -12.69 12.83 9.24
N ALA A 5 -12.03 13.54 8.34
CA ALA A 5 -12.30 13.40 6.93
C ALA A 5 -11.73 12.06 6.49
N ASP A 6 -12.56 11.22 5.88
CA ASP A 6 -12.05 10.08 5.12
C ASP A 6 -11.12 10.65 4.04
N VAL A 7 -9.91 10.11 3.97
CA VAL A 7 -8.90 10.50 2.97
C VAL A 7 -8.63 9.31 2.08
N GLU A 8 -8.66 9.55 0.78
CA GLU A 8 -8.18 8.60 -0.21
C GLU A 8 -6.69 8.85 -0.38
N ILE A 9 -5.89 7.80 -0.19
CA ILE A 9 -4.46 7.84 -0.47
C ILE A 9 -4.27 7.07 -1.77
N ASP A 10 -3.91 7.78 -2.82
CA ASP A 10 -3.60 7.23 -4.12
C ASP A 10 -2.10 6.94 -4.21
N VAL A 11 -1.77 5.79 -4.79
CA VAL A 11 -0.40 5.36 -5.06
C VAL A 11 -0.22 5.41 -6.59
N PRO A 12 0.52 6.39 -7.11
CA PRO A 12 0.46 6.78 -8.53
C PRO A 12 1.09 5.78 -9.50
N ASP A 13 1.86 4.81 -8.99
CA ASP A 13 2.53 3.78 -9.77
C ASP A 13 2.24 2.40 -9.18
N ASP A 14 2.04 1.41 -10.04
CA ASP A 14 1.90 0.00 -9.65
C ASP A 14 3.06 -0.43 -8.72
N VAL A 15 2.72 -1.00 -7.57
CA VAL A 15 3.74 -1.52 -6.65
C VAL A 15 4.36 -2.79 -7.23
N VAL A 16 5.60 -2.65 -7.70
CA VAL A 16 6.42 -3.76 -8.22
C VAL A 16 7.31 -4.41 -7.14
N HIS A 17 7.57 -3.70 -6.04
CA HIS A 17 8.48 -4.16 -4.98
C HIS A 17 7.86 -4.00 -3.59
N TRP A 18 7.73 -5.14 -2.91
CA TRP A 18 7.36 -5.25 -1.50
C TRP A 18 8.29 -6.22 -0.76
N VAL A 19 8.13 -6.43 0.54
CA VAL A 19 8.75 -7.54 1.30
C VAL A 19 7.83 -7.94 2.44
N HIS A 20 7.95 -9.15 2.96
CA HIS A 20 7.36 -9.47 4.26
C HIS A 20 8.04 -8.64 5.35
N ALA A 21 7.26 -8.15 6.30
CA ALA A 21 7.74 -7.29 7.37
C ALA A 21 7.35 -7.83 8.75
N GLU A 22 8.12 -7.44 9.75
CA GLU A 22 7.85 -7.67 11.17
C GLU A 22 7.73 -6.32 11.91
N GLY A 23 7.05 -6.32 13.05
CA GLY A 23 6.89 -5.11 13.87
C GLY A 23 5.61 -4.32 13.58
N PRO A 24 5.46 -3.12 14.17
CA PRO A 24 4.19 -2.37 14.16
C PRO A 24 3.84 -1.81 12.78
N ASP A 25 2.59 -1.35 12.61
CA ASP A 25 2.19 -0.61 11.42
C ASP A 25 2.91 0.75 11.38
N ALA A 26 3.34 1.19 10.20
CA ALA A 26 4.06 2.44 10.03
C ALA A 26 3.84 3.06 8.64
N LEU A 27 3.76 4.38 8.58
CA LEU A 27 3.90 5.18 7.37
C LEU A 27 5.04 6.17 7.63
N LEU A 28 6.13 6.03 6.88
CA LEU A 28 7.36 6.78 7.07
C LEU A 28 7.71 7.54 5.80
N THR A 29 7.94 8.84 5.93
CA THR A 29 8.49 9.69 4.87
C THR A 29 9.43 10.71 5.47
N GLU A 30 10.51 11.03 4.76
CA GLU A 30 11.49 12.01 5.22
C GLU A 30 11.06 13.45 4.90
N ALA A 31 10.26 13.65 3.85
CA ALA A 31 9.78 14.96 3.40
C ALA A 31 8.57 14.82 2.45
N VAL A 32 7.79 15.89 2.28
CA VAL A 32 6.74 15.94 1.26
C VAL A 32 7.36 15.75 -0.13
N GLY A 33 6.81 14.81 -0.90
CA GLY A 33 7.34 14.43 -2.21
C GLY A 33 8.57 13.50 -2.18
N ALA A 34 8.99 13.04 -1.00
CA ALA A 34 9.99 11.98 -0.86
C ALA A 34 9.32 10.59 -0.88
N PRO A 35 10.07 9.52 -1.20
CA PRO A 35 9.58 8.17 -1.13
C PRO A 35 8.94 7.85 0.21
N VAL A 36 7.79 7.18 0.15
CA VAL A 36 7.03 6.77 1.32
C VAL A 36 7.21 5.28 1.52
N ARG A 37 7.58 4.91 2.73
CA ARG A 37 7.63 3.52 3.17
C ARG A 37 6.38 3.22 3.98
N ILE A 38 5.66 2.18 3.56
CA ILE A 38 4.40 1.77 4.16
C ILE A 38 4.57 0.35 4.68
N GLN A 39 4.28 0.15 5.97
CA GLN A 39 4.28 -1.15 6.62
C GLN A 39 2.90 -1.41 7.25
N GLY A 40 2.24 -2.47 6.81
CA GLY A 40 0.88 -2.78 7.25
C GLY A 40 0.49 -4.24 7.00
N THR A 41 -0.77 -4.55 7.31
CA THR A 41 -1.33 -5.90 7.14
C THR A 41 -2.32 -5.93 5.98
N VAL A 42 -2.17 -6.87 5.07
CA VAL A 42 -3.15 -7.11 4.01
C VAL A 42 -4.45 -7.63 4.61
N ILE A 43 -5.53 -6.89 4.39
CA ILE A 43 -6.88 -7.23 4.87
C ILE A 43 -7.84 -7.63 3.74
N ALA A 44 -7.49 -7.34 2.49
CA ALA A 44 -8.15 -7.84 1.30
C ALA A 44 -7.16 -7.82 0.12
N ALA A 45 -7.32 -8.76 -0.81
CA ALA A 45 -6.61 -8.79 -2.07
C ALA A 45 -7.62 -9.17 -3.16
N ASP A 46 -8.00 -8.22 -4.00
CA ASP A 46 -9.01 -8.40 -5.05
C ASP A 46 -8.39 -9.04 -6.29
N GLU A 47 -9.22 -9.56 -7.20
CA GLU A 47 -8.80 -10.10 -8.50
C GLU A 47 -8.19 -9.02 -9.40
N ASP A 48 -8.64 -7.77 -9.28
CA ASP A 48 -8.18 -6.61 -10.08
C ASP A 48 -6.86 -5.99 -9.59
N ALA A 49 -5.99 -6.78 -8.95
CA ALA A 49 -4.66 -6.35 -8.48
C ALA A 49 -4.62 -5.26 -7.40
N VAL A 50 -5.77 -4.80 -6.94
CA VAL A 50 -5.90 -3.89 -5.79
C VAL A 50 -5.84 -4.69 -4.50
N VAL A 51 -4.96 -4.27 -3.60
CA VAL A 51 -4.74 -4.85 -2.28
C VAL A 51 -5.06 -3.81 -1.23
N SER A 52 -5.91 -4.18 -0.27
CA SER A 52 -6.22 -3.33 0.88
C SER A 52 -5.26 -3.63 2.02
N ILE A 53 -4.51 -2.62 2.45
CA ILE A 53 -3.52 -2.68 3.52
C ILE A 53 -4.03 -1.87 4.70
N ARG A 54 -4.17 -2.50 5.86
CA ARG A 54 -4.50 -1.82 7.12
C ARG A 54 -3.24 -1.24 7.75
N LEU A 55 -3.36 0.02 8.17
CA LEU A 55 -2.36 0.82 8.87
C LEU A 55 -3.00 1.41 10.13
N GLY A 56 -2.84 0.77 11.28
CA GLY A 56 -3.55 1.18 12.49
C GLY A 56 -5.07 1.08 12.32
N THR A 57 -5.76 2.24 12.35
CA THR A 57 -7.21 2.33 12.12
C THR A 57 -7.59 2.59 10.67
N ASP A 58 -6.62 2.93 9.82
CA ASP A 58 -6.86 3.36 8.45
C ASP A 58 -6.65 2.19 7.48
N VAL A 59 -7.22 2.33 6.28
CA VAL A 59 -7.08 1.36 5.19
C VAL A 59 -6.56 2.09 3.96
N LEU A 60 -5.46 1.59 3.43
CA LEU A 60 -4.87 2.02 2.17
C LEU A 60 -5.25 1.04 1.06
N LEU A 61 -5.67 1.55 -0.09
CA LEU A 61 -5.83 0.76 -1.32
C LEU A 61 -4.57 0.92 -2.17
N VAL A 62 -3.95 -0.19 -2.54
CA VAL A 62 -2.70 -0.20 -3.31
C VAL A 62 -2.86 -1.10 -4.51
N GLU A 63 -2.63 -0.56 -5.71
CA GLU A 63 -2.56 -1.34 -6.94
C GLU A 63 -1.17 -1.99 -7.07
N PHE A 64 -1.14 -3.31 -7.25
CA PHE A 64 0.08 -4.07 -7.49
C PHE A 64 0.20 -4.40 -8.97
N ALA A 65 1.41 -4.37 -9.51
CA ALA A 65 1.64 -4.74 -10.90
C ALA A 65 1.18 -6.18 -11.14
N THR A 66 0.19 -6.38 -12.01
CA THR A 66 -0.12 -7.73 -12.51
C THR A 66 1.03 -8.21 -13.39
N ALA A 67 1.35 -9.50 -13.35
CA ALA A 67 2.41 -10.11 -14.16
C ALA A 67 2.18 -9.99 -15.68
N ARG A 68 2.41 -8.79 -16.21
CA ARG A 68 2.82 -8.54 -17.59
C ARG A 68 4.33 -8.33 -17.68
N HIS A 69 4.99 -8.17 -16.53
CA HIS A 69 6.45 -8.19 -16.39
C HIS A 69 6.92 -9.61 -16.03
N PRO A 70 8.07 -10.06 -16.55
CA PRO A 70 8.63 -11.36 -16.19
C PRO A 70 8.93 -11.37 -14.69
N VAL A 71 8.06 -12.02 -13.94
CA VAL A 71 8.15 -12.21 -12.49
C VAL A 71 9.50 -12.83 -12.18
N GLU A 72 10.26 -12.22 -11.27
CA GLU A 72 11.44 -12.87 -10.70
C GLU A 72 11.01 -14.23 -10.15
N GLN A 73 11.60 -15.31 -10.68
CA GLN A 73 11.11 -16.67 -10.44
C GLN A 73 11.00 -16.98 -8.95
N GLY A 74 9.78 -17.34 -8.51
CA GLY A 74 9.51 -17.81 -7.16
C GLY A 74 8.88 -16.78 -6.21
N ARG A 75 8.62 -15.56 -6.66
CA ARG A 75 7.93 -14.54 -5.86
C ARG A 75 6.49 -14.34 -6.36
N PRO A 76 5.47 -14.29 -5.48
CA PRO A 76 4.12 -13.98 -5.91
C PRO A 76 4.01 -12.52 -6.36
N ASP A 77 3.23 -12.27 -7.41
CA ASP A 77 3.01 -10.94 -8.00
C ASP A 77 2.47 -9.93 -6.98
N ARG A 78 1.70 -10.45 -6.02
CA ARG A 78 1.02 -9.68 -4.98
C ARG A 78 1.06 -10.41 -3.64
N PRO A 79 0.97 -9.68 -2.53
CA PRO A 79 0.88 -10.26 -1.20
C PRO A 79 -0.50 -10.93 -0.97
N SER A 80 -0.55 -11.84 -0.01
CA SER A 80 -1.76 -12.61 0.34
C SER A 80 -2.49 -12.01 1.53
N LEU A 81 -3.78 -12.36 1.66
CA LEU A 81 -4.58 -11.99 2.83
C LEU A 81 -3.88 -12.42 4.14
N GLY A 82 -3.74 -11.46 5.06
CA GLY A 82 -3.08 -11.66 6.35
C GLY A 82 -1.57 -11.42 6.34
N ASP A 83 -0.94 -11.26 5.17
CA ASP A 83 0.48 -10.94 5.10
C ASP A 83 0.74 -9.57 5.72
N ARG A 84 1.79 -9.50 6.54
CA ARG A 84 2.40 -8.23 6.94
C ARG A 84 3.49 -7.90 5.95
N ILE A 85 3.39 -6.73 5.32
CA ILE A 85 4.31 -6.31 4.26
C ILE A 85 4.86 -4.92 4.51
N GLU A 86 6.04 -4.67 3.96
CA GLU A 86 6.59 -3.35 3.73
C GLU A 86 6.66 -3.10 2.21
N LEU A 87 6.25 -1.93 1.77
CA LEU A 87 6.42 -1.45 0.40
C LEU A 87 6.97 -0.03 0.40
N SER A 88 7.64 0.33 -0.69
CA SER A 88 8.15 1.69 -0.90
C SER A 88 7.58 2.24 -2.20
N VAL A 89 6.97 3.40 -2.12
CA VAL A 89 6.37 4.12 -3.26
C VAL A 89 7.06 5.47 -3.43
N PRO A 90 7.23 5.97 -4.66
CA PRO A 90 7.97 7.21 -4.90
C PRO A 90 7.28 8.43 -4.29
N HIS A 91 5.95 8.44 -4.24
CA HIS A 91 5.11 9.40 -3.54
C HIS A 91 3.72 8.79 -3.29
N ILE A 92 2.92 9.48 -2.49
CA ILE A 92 1.49 9.23 -2.32
C ILE A 92 0.76 10.54 -2.54
N ASP A 93 -0.43 10.48 -3.12
CA ASP A 93 -1.33 11.63 -3.22
C ASP A 93 -2.46 11.46 -2.22
N VAL A 94 -2.71 12.49 -1.41
CA VAL A 94 -3.78 12.47 -0.40
C VAL A 94 -4.91 13.35 -0.90
N CYS A 95 -5.99 12.70 -1.32
CA CYS A 95 -7.18 13.34 -1.86
C CYS A 95 -8.29 13.34 -0.80
N PRO A 96 -8.97 14.48 -0.56
CA PRO A 96 -10.13 14.49 0.32
C PRO A 96 -11.26 13.67 -0.30
N TYR A 97 -11.84 12.74 0.46
CA TYR A 97 -12.98 11.95 0.01
C TYR A 97 -14.17 12.88 -0.19
N SER A 98 -14.60 13.05 -1.43
CA SER A 98 -15.74 13.90 -1.78
C SER A 98 -16.94 12.99 -2.09
N ILE A 99 -17.93 13.02 -1.20
CA ILE A 99 -19.21 12.32 -1.36
C ILE A 99 -20.16 13.10 -2.28
#